data_AF-A0A444HFI3-F1
#
_entry.id   AF-A0A444HFI3-F1
#
_cell.length_a   1.000
_cell.length_b   1.000
_cell.length_c   1.000
_cell.angle_alpha   90.00
_cell.angle_beta   90.00
_cell.angle_gamma   90.00
#
_symmetry.space_group_name_H-M   'P 1'
#
loop_
_entity.id
_entity.type
_entity.pdbx_description
1 polymer ?
#
loop_
_entity_poly.entity_id
_entity_poly.type
_entity_poly.pdbx_seq_one_letter_code
_entity_poly.pdbx_strand_id
1 'polypeptide(L)'
;MKKIFLIFAGMFVLATGLVSCSSEDAVTKDNTEAFKFAKTPEMVNFETALRTYMRSKQQGGTTTAKSKTDNELAVKEKAIVLLTSLGKQQLAGEKDMETEQLLLVAMKEYSKKLTGMYHQSNINQK
;
A
#
# COMPACT_ATOMS: atom_id res chain seq x y z
N MET A 1 63.36 -12.15 -22.28
CA MET A 1 63.24 -13.54 -21.77
C MET A 1 61.77 -13.84 -21.49
N LYS A 2 61.35 -15.06 -21.82
CA LYS A 2 59.97 -15.58 -21.79
C LYS A 2 59.33 -15.54 -20.40
N LYS A 3 58.00 -15.34 -20.34
CA LYS A 3 57.03 -16.26 -19.70
C LYS A 3 55.59 -15.86 -20.02
N ILE A 4 54.91 -16.77 -20.73
CA ILE A 4 53.48 -16.85 -21.03
C ILE A 4 52.81 -17.59 -19.87
N PHE A 5 51.56 -17.24 -19.49
CA PHE A 5 50.53 -18.15 -18.95
C PHE A 5 49.20 -17.39 -18.94
N LEU A 6 48.30 -17.53 -19.93
CA LEU A 6 47.34 -18.62 -20.24
C LEU A 6 46.14 -18.76 -19.26
N ILE A 7 44.97 -18.51 -19.84
CA ILE A 7 43.70 -19.27 -19.76
C ILE A 7 42.77 -19.00 -18.56
N PHE A 8 41.71 -18.25 -18.85
CA PHE A 8 40.40 -18.36 -18.19
C PHE A 8 39.66 -19.55 -18.83
N ALA A 9 39.73 -20.71 -18.18
CA ALA A 9 38.90 -21.87 -18.46
C ALA A 9 38.56 -22.49 -17.11
N GLY A 10 37.27 -22.69 -16.83
CA GLY A 10 36.89 -23.28 -15.56
C GLY A 10 35.41 -23.21 -15.25
N MET A 11 34.61 -23.71 -16.18
CA MET A 11 33.25 -24.16 -15.91
C MET A 11 33.29 -25.22 -14.79
N PHE A 12 32.74 -24.92 -13.61
CA PHE A 12 32.50 -25.86 -12.52
C PHE A 12 31.41 -25.23 -11.62
N VAL A 13 30.32 -25.86 -11.17
CA VAL A 13 29.75 -27.19 -11.42
C VAL A 13 28.47 -27.31 -10.56
N LEU A 14 27.64 -28.27 -10.95
CA LEU A 14 26.58 -28.97 -10.20
C LEU A 14 25.43 -28.18 -9.55
N ALA A 15 24.27 -28.37 -10.19
CA ALA A 15 23.06 -28.77 -9.49
C ALA A 15 23.27 -30.10 -8.74
N THR A 16 22.84 -30.18 -7.48
CA THR A 16 22.06 -31.29 -6.87
C THR A 16 21.74 -30.96 -5.42
N GLY A 17 20.48 -31.11 -5.00
CA GLY A 17 20.12 -31.07 -3.58
C GLY A 17 18.63 -30.91 -3.24
N LEU A 18 17.74 -31.69 -3.84
CA LEU A 18 16.54 -32.17 -3.11
C LEU A 18 17.12 -33.04 -1.96
N VAL A 19 16.73 -33.01 -0.69
CA VAL A 19 15.41 -33.02 -0.05
C VAL A 19 15.65 -32.67 1.43
N SER A 20 14.83 -31.81 2.05
CA SER A 20 14.26 -32.14 3.35
C SER A 20 13.03 -31.28 3.64
N CYS A 21 11.94 -31.97 3.93
CA CYS A 21 10.61 -31.48 4.17
C CYS A 21 10.49 -31.03 5.64
N SER A 22 10.12 -29.79 5.91
CA SER A 22 9.56 -29.42 7.22
C SER A 22 8.62 -28.25 7.05
N SER A 23 7.34 -28.56 7.29
CA SER A 23 6.17 -27.71 7.43
C SER A 23 5.91 -26.68 6.34
N GLU A 24 4.89 -27.02 5.54
CA GLU A 24 3.74 -26.15 5.27
C GLU A 24 3.97 -24.66 5.53
N ASP A 25 4.40 -23.96 4.49
CA ASP A 25 3.77 -22.70 4.17
C ASP A 25 3.59 -22.68 2.66
N ALA A 26 2.32 -22.70 2.27
CA ALA A 26 1.91 -22.57 0.90
C ALA A 26 2.68 -21.40 0.28
N VAL A 27 3.51 -21.71 -0.71
CA VAL A 27 3.82 -20.74 -1.76
C VAL A 27 2.47 -20.50 -2.44
N THR A 28 1.71 -19.57 -1.87
CA THR A 28 0.69 -18.81 -2.57
C THR A 28 1.43 -18.20 -3.73
N LYS A 29 1.42 -18.93 -4.85
CA LYS A 29 1.47 -18.37 -6.19
C LYS A 29 0.52 -17.17 -6.12
N ASP A 30 1.10 -16.00 -5.99
CA ASP A 30 0.42 -14.72 -6.05
C ASP A 30 -0.10 -14.58 -7.48
N ASN A 31 -1.16 -15.32 -7.79
CA ASN A 31 -2.16 -14.95 -8.78
C ASN A 31 -2.97 -13.83 -8.15
N THR A 32 -2.32 -12.76 -7.70
CA THR A 32 -2.95 -11.45 -7.67
C THR A 32 -3.07 -11.05 -9.13
N GLU A 33 -4.07 -11.61 -9.82
CA GLU A 33 -4.73 -10.85 -10.87
C GLU A 33 -5.09 -9.53 -10.20
N ALA A 34 -4.24 -8.52 -10.42
CA ALA A 34 -4.46 -7.19 -9.93
C ALA A 34 -5.74 -6.74 -10.60
N PHE A 35 -6.87 -6.96 -9.93
CA PHE A 35 -8.14 -6.40 -10.32
C PHE A 35 -7.89 -4.91 -10.54
N LYS A 36 -7.86 -4.49 -11.81
CA LYS A 36 -7.68 -3.10 -12.18
C LYS A 36 -8.99 -2.39 -11.89
N PHE A 37 -9.31 -2.22 -10.61
CA PHE A 37 -10.29 -1.23 -10.19
C PHE A 37 -9.70 0.13 -10.56
N ALA A 38 -10.38 0.85 -11.45
CA ALA A 38 -10.08 2.25 -11.69
C ALA A 38 -10.47 3.03 -10.43
N LYS A 39 -9.54 3.13 -9.48
CA LYS A 39 -9.69 3.97 -8.28
C LYS A 39 -9.89 5.41 -8.73
N THR A 40 -10.76 6.15 -8.03
CA THR A 40 -10.92 7.58 -8.32
C THR A 40 -9.67 8.35 -7.87
N PRO A 41 -9.43 9.55 -8.41
CA PRO A 41 -8.31 10.40 -7.97
C PRO A 41 -8.30 10.64 -6.45
N GLU A 42 -9.48 10.81 -5.83
CA GLU A 42 -9.62 11.04 -4.39
C GLU A 42 -9.16 9.82 -3.57
N MET A 43 -9.45 8.61 -4.04
CA MET A 43 -8.98 7.37 -3.43
C MET A 43 -7.46 7.27 -3.45
N VAL A 44 -6.84 7.56 -4.60
CA VAL A 44 -5.38 7.52 -4.76
C VAL A 44 -4.69 8.60 -3.92
N ASN A 45 -5.26 9.81 -3.91
CA ASN A 45 -4.74 10.93 -3.12
C ASN A 45 -4.82 10.65 -1.62
N PHE A 46 -5.92 10.04 -1.14
CA PHE A 46 -6.06 9.61 0.24
C PHE A 46 -5.04 8.53 0.61
N GLU A 47 -4.88 7.48 -0.19
CA GLU A 47 -3.88 6.43 0.05
C GLU A 47 -2.45 6.99 0.13
N THR A 48 -2.12 7.95 -0.73
CA THR A 48 -0.81 8.60 -0.76
C THR A 48 -0.59 9.42 0.50
N ALA A 49 -1.56 10.26 0.88
CA ALA A 49 -1.48 11.07 2.09
C ALA A 49 -1.40 10.20 3.35
N LEU A 50 -2.20 9.14 3.42
CA LEU A 50 -2.20 8.20 4.55
C LEU A 50 -0.85 7.50 4.69
N ARG A 51 -0.25 7.04 3.58
CA ARG A 51 1.08 6.43 3.60
C ARG A 51 2.14 7.40 4.12
N THR A 52 2.12 8.65 3.66
CA THR A 52 3.05 9.69 4.11
C THR A 52 2.88 9.98 5.59
N TYR A 53 1.64 10.13 6.06
CA TYR A 53 1.31 10.35 7.47
C TYR A 53 1.81 9.19 8.35
N MET A 54 1.50 7.94 7.99
CA MET A 54 1.92 6.75 8.76
C MET A 54 3.45 6.62 8.82
N ARG A 55 4.16 6.89 7.72
CA ARG A 55 5.64 6.93 7.72
C ARG A 55 6.18 8.01 8.65
N SER A 56 5.59 9.20 8.64
CA SER A 56 5.99 10.30 9.52
C SER A 56 5.77 10.00 11.00
N LYS A 57 4.75 9.20 11.33
CA LYS A 57 4.51 8.69 12.70
C LYS A 57 5.54 7.65 13.13
N GLN A 58 5.97 6.78 12.22
CA GLN A 58 6.97 5.75 12.50
C GLN A 58 8.39 6.31 12.65
N GLN A 59 8.74 7.39 11.95
CA GLN A 59 10.07 8.02 11.97
C GLN A 59 10.29 8.94 13.18
N GLY A 60 9.78 8.55 14.35
CA GLY A 60 9.55 9.39 15.54
C GLY A 60 10.66 10.34 16.01
N GLY A 61 11.91 10.20 15.56
CA GLY A 61 13.04 11.07 15.92
C GLY A 61 13.65 11.95 14.81
N THR A 62 13.37 11.73 13.52
CA THR A 62 14.05 12.46 12.41
C THR A 62 13.18 13.49 11.69
N THR A 63 11.87 13.50 11.94
CA THR A 63 10.93 14.44 11.30
C THR A 63 10.68 15.67 12.17
N THR A 64 10.83 16.86 11.61
CA THR A 64 10.60 18.14 12.32
C THR A 64 9.13 18.29 12.75
N ALA A 65 8.87 19.00 13.85
CA ALA A 65 7.52 19.23 14.36
C ALA A 65 6.60 19.86 13.30
N LYS A 66 7.11 20.82 12.51
CA LYS A 66 6.40 21.45 11.40
C LYS A 66 5.96 20.43 10.35
N SER A 67 6.86 19.53 9.94
CA SER A 67 6.53 18.49 8.95
C SER A 67 5.50 17.49 9.48
N LYS A 68 5.49 17.19 10.78
CA LYS A 68 4.45 16.34 11.39
C LYS A 68 3.07 17.00 11.28
N THR A 69 2.98 18.30 11.62
CA THR A 69 1.72 19.07 11.51
C THR A 69 1.25 19.18 10.05
N ASP A 70 2.16 19.43 9.11
CA ASP A 70 1.82 19.53 7.69
C ASP A 70 1.29 18.20 7.13
N ASN A 71 1.91 17.07 7.50
CA ASN A 71 1.46 15.74 7.12
C ASN A 71 0.11 15.38 7.72
N GLU A 72 -0.13 15.80 8.98
CA GLU A 72 -1.40 15.61 9.65
C GLU A 72 -2.53 16.40 8.96
N LEU A 73 -2.30 17.68 8.66
CA LEU A 73 -3.28 18.52 7.98
C LEU A 73 -3.58 18.00 6.57
N ALA A 74 -2.54 17.59 5.83
CA ALA A 74 -2.70 17.02 4.50
C ALA A 74 -3.54 15.73 4.51
N VAL A 75 -3.33 14.84 5.48
CA VAL A 75 -4.12 13.60 5.55
C VAL A 75 -5.57 13.87 5.97
N LYS A 76 -5.82 14.84 6.87
CA LYS A 76 -7.19 15.26 7.22
C LYS A 76 -7.94 15.81 6.01
N GLU A 77 -7.31 16.70 5.24
CA GLU A 77 -7.90 17.28 4.04
C GLU A 77 -8.29 16.19 3.04
N LYS A 78 -7.38 15.25 2.75
CA LYS A 78 -7.67 14.16 1.80
C LYS A 78 -8.71 13.18 2.32
N ALA A 79 -8.79 12.96 3.64
CA ALA A 79 -9.86 12.16 4.25
C ALA A 79 -11.24 12.82 4.05
N ILE A 80 -11.33 14.14 4.28
CA ILE A 80 -12.56 14.93 4.07
C ILE A 80 -12.99 14.90 2.60
N VAL A 81 -12.05 15.10 1.68
CA VAL A 81 -12.31 15.06 0.23
C VAL A 81 -12.81 13.67 -0.19
N LEU A 82 -12.20 12.60 0.30
CA LEU A 82 -12.65 11.24 0.02
C LEU A 82 -14.06 10.99 0.57
N LEU A 83 -14.33 11.33 1.83
CA LEU A 83 -15.65 11.16 2.41
C LEU A 83 -16.71 11.95 1.62
N THR A 84 -16.37 13.16 1.19
CA THR A 84 -17.24 13.99 0.35
C THR A 84 -17.52 13.33 -1.00
N SER A 85 -16.50 12.79 -1.68
CA SER A 85 -16.67 12.12 -2.98
C SER A 85 -17.45 10.80 -2.88
N LEU A 86 -17.45 10.17 -1.70
CA LEU A 86 -18.28 9.00 -1.39
C LEU A 86 -19.71 9.37 -0.93
N GLY A 87 -20.08 10.65 -0.95
CA GLY A 87 -21.41 11.12 -0.51
C GLY A 87 -21.59 11.11 1.01
N LYS A 88 -20.50 11.08 1.78
CA LYS A 88 -20.47 11.02 3.25
C LYS A 88 -20.14 12.39 3.87
N GLN A 89 -20.66 13.45 3.29
CA GLN A 89 -20.42 14.84 3.70
C GLN A 89 -20.76 15.11 5.17
N GLN A 90 -21.78 14.43 5.71
CA GLN A 90 -22.16 14.53 7.12
C GLN A 90 -21.07 13.99 8.07
N LEU A 91 -20.36 12.94 7.66
CA LEU A 91 -19.23 12.37 8.42
C LEU A 91 -17.97 13.22 8.31
N ALA A 92 -17.87 14.04 7.26
CA ALA A 92 -16.76 14.95 7.03
C ALA A 92 -16.95 16.32 7.71
N GLY A 93 -18.19 16.66 8.10
CA GLY A 93 -18.58 17.95 8.67
C GLY A 93 -18.47 18.05 10.20
N GLU A 94 -18.10 16.97 10.89
CA GLU A 94 -17.82 17.02 12.34
C GLU A 94 -16.51 17.79 12.57
N LYS A 95 -16.68 19.09 12.84
CA LYS A 95 -15.61 20.10 12.94
C LYS A 95 -14.59 19.81 14.04
N ASP A 96 -14.95 18.98 15.00
CA ASP A 96 -14.14 18.63 16.18
C ASP A 96 -13.62 17.18 16.14
N MET A 97 -13.72 16.48 15.01
CA MET A 97 -13.24 15.10 14.93
C MET A 97 -11.70 15.06 14.99
N GLU A 98 -11.19 14.30 15.96
CA GLU A 98 -9.77 14.00 16.09
C GLU A 98 -9.23 13.33 14.82
N THR A 99 -7.98 13.63 14.46
CA THR A 99 -7.40 13.18 13.19
C THR A 99 -7.50 11.66 13.04
N GLU A 100 -7.17 10.90 14.09
CA GLU A 100 -7.23 9.43 14.05
C GLU A 100 -8.66 8.91 13.85
N GLN A 101 -9.65 9.55 14.46
CA GLN A 101 -11.06 9.19 14.30
C GLN A 101 -11.52 9.45 12.86
N LEU A 102 -11.15 10.59 12.29
CA LEU A 102 -11.44 10.94 10.91
C LEU A 102 -10.82 9.92 9.93
N LEU A 103 -9.57 9.51 10.18
CA LEU A 103 -8.92 8.49 9.38
C LEU A 103 -9.61 7.13 9.50
N LEU A 104 -10.04 6.72 10.69
CA LEU A 104 -10.78 5.47 10.89
C LEU A 104 -12.10 5.47 10.11
N VAL A 105 -12.85 6.59 10.17
CA VAL A 105 -14.10 6.76 9.42
C VAL A 105 -13.85 6.71 7.91
N ALA A 106 -12.84 7.45 7.43
CA ALA A 106 -12.47 7.45 6.02
C ALA A 106 -12.03 6.06 5.53
N MET A 107 -11.20 5.34 6.29
CA MET A 107 -10.78 3.97 5.95
C MET A 107 -11.95 2.98 5.92
N LYS A 108 -12.91 3.12 6.84
CA LYS A 108 -14.11 2.27 6.86
C LYS A 108 -14.96 2.45 5.60
N GLU A 109 -15.25 3.69 5.23
CA GLU A 109 -16.04 3.98 4.02
C GLU A 109 -15.27 3.67 2.73
N TYR A 110 -13.96 3.89 2.74
CA TYR A 110 -13.06 3.49 1.66
C TYR A 110 -13.09 1.97 1.42
N SER A 111 -12.96 1.18 2.48
CA SER A 111 -13.02 -0.28 2.42
C SER A 111 -14.36 -0.76 1.85
N LYS A 112 -15.49 -0.21 2.33
CA LYS A 112 -16.81 -0.49 1.75
C LYS A 112 -16.88 -0.18 0.26
N LYS A 113 -16.31 0.94 -0.19
CA LYS A 113 -16.29 1.31 -1.61
C LYS A 113 -15.49 0.30 -2.44
N LEU A 114 -14.32 -0.11 -1.97
CA LEU A 114 -13.51 -1.14 -2.64
C LEU A 114 -14.25 -2.48 -2.73
N THR A 115 -14.87 -2.92 -1.64
CA THR A 115 -15.68 -4.14 -1.62
C THR A 115 -16.86 -4.04 -2.60
N GLY A 116 -17.53 -2.88 -2.69
CA GLY A 116 -18.59 -2.66 -3.67
C GLY A 116 -18.10 -2.76 -5.11
N MET A 117 -16.94 -2.14 -5.42
CA MET A 117 -16.32 -2.25 -6.74
C MET A 117 -15.99 -3.71 -7.09
N TYR A 118 -15.48 -4.49 -6.13
CA TYR A 118 -15.16 -5.90 -6.32
C TYR A 118 -16.38 -6.77 -6.63
N HIS A 119 -17.49 -6.57 -5.91
CA HIS A 119 -18.73 -7.28 -6.23
C HIS A 119 -19.24 -6.90 -7.63
N GLN A 120 -19.15 -5.62 -8.01
CA GLN A 120 -19.61 -5.15 -9.31
C GLN A 120 -18.76 -5.68 -10.46
N SER A 121 -17.43 -5.76 -10.32
CA SER A 121 -16.56 -6.36 -11.34
C SER A 121 -16.84 -7.85 -11.55
N ASN A 122 -17.12 -8.59 -10.47
CA ASN A 122 -17.39 -10.02 -10.55
C ASN A 122 -18.76 -10.35 -11.16
N ILE A 123 -19.73 -9.43 -11.03
CA ILE A 123 -21.03 -9.56 -11.69
C ILE A 123 -20.90 -9.31 -13.20
N ASN A 124 -20.11 -8.31 -13.62
CA ASN A 124 -19.95 -7.94 -15.03
C ASN A 124 -19.04 -8.88 -15.84
N GLN A 125 -18.44 -9.89 -15.22
CA GLN A 125 -17.62 -10.92 -15.88
C GLN A 125 -18.34 -12.26 -16.07
N LYS A 126 -19.61 -12.37 -15.66
CA LYS A 126 -20.49 -13.52 -15.92
C LYS A 126 -21.47 -13.21 -17.04
#